data_AF-A0A1G1GWY4-F1
#
_entry.id   AF-A0A1G1GWY4-F1
#
_cell.length_a   1.000
_cell.length_b   1.000
_cell.length_c   1.000
_cell.angle_alpha   90.00
_cell.angle_beta   90.00
_cell.angle_gamma   90.00
#
_symmetry.space_group_name_H-M   'P 1'
#
loop_
_entity.id
_entity.type
_entity.pdbx_description
1 polymer ?
#
loop_
_entity_poly.entity_id
_entity_poly.type
_entity_poly.pdbx_seq_one_letter_code
_entity_poly.pdbx_strand_id
1 'polypeptide(L)'
;MTLEQAIKKATEHLTRAGVISARLDAELLLAHIIGKDRTWIFTHVHDDLDTGNETAFQQLVDRRVHREPLQYILGIQEFCGLSFKVTPDVLIPRPETELLVEAAAAFLKNASRPTIVDLCTGSGCIAVTLAKESGSARIFAADRSAQALAVARENANIHGVAGQIRFLEGDLFQPFEELDIEEQVDVITANPPYIEARELASLQPEVRDFEPEMALISGPEGTEIHQRIIARAPAFLRKNGAL
;
A
#
# COMPACT_ATOMS: atom_id res chain seq x y z
N MET A 1 12.13 32.05 -4.42
CA MET A 1 11.79 31.92 -5.87
C MET A 1 10.27 31.77 -6.00
N THR A 2 9.65 31.97 -7.18
CA THR A 2 8.19 31.72 -7.30
C THR A 2 7.88 30.22 -7.27
N LEU A 3 6.64 29.83 -6.95
CA LEU A 3 6.21 28.42 -6.99
C LEU A 3 6.44 27.80 -8.38
N GLU A 4 6.14 28.56 -9.44
CA GLU A 4 6.39 28.13 -10.82
C GLU A 4 7.86 27.84 -11.08
N GLN A 5 8.76 28.72 -10.64
CA GLN A 5 10.20 28.55 -10.79
C GLN A 5 10.70 27.31 -10.02
N ALA A 6 10.19 27.10 -8.81
CA ALA A 6 10.52 25.93 -7.99
C ALA A 6 10.10 24.63 -8.68
N ILE A 7 8.85 24.55 -9.15
CA ILE A 7 8.31 23.38 -9.87
C ILE A 7 9.11 23.12 -11.13
N LYS A 8 9.40 24.15 -11.93
CA LYS A 8 10.17 24.02 -13.17
C LYS A 8 11.56 23.46 -12.90
N LYS A 9 12.29 24.03 -11.94
CA LYS A 9 13.64 23.57 -11.56
C LYS A 9 13.62 22.12 -11.07
N ALA A 10 12.68 21.77 -10.19
CA ALA A 10 12.53 20.40 -9.71
C ALA A 10 12.19 19.43 -10.84
N THR A 11 11.27 19.80 -11.75
CA THR A 11 10.92 19.00 -12.92
C THR A 11 12.14 18.69 -13.78
N GLU A 12 13.00 19.68 -14.03
CA GLU A 12 14.25 19.49 -14.81
C GLU A 12 15.25 18.56 -14.11
N HIS A 13 15.34 18.62 -12.77
CA HIS A 13 16.19 17.73 -11.98
C HIS A 13 15.68 16.29 -12.01
N LEU A 14 14.38 16.10 -11.77
CA LEU A 14 13.73 14.80 -11.76
C LEU A 14 13.72 14.13 -13.15
N THR A 15 13.52 14.91 -14.20
CA THR A 15 13.62 14.40 -15.59
C THR A 15 15.01 13.88 -15.88
N ARG A 16 16.07 14.60 -15.47
CA ARG A 16 17.47 14.14 -15.64
C ARG A 16 17.78 12.88 -14.82
N ALA A 17 17.11 12.69 -13.69
CA ALA A 17 17.19 11.47 -12.89
C ALA A 17 16.37 10.30 -13.47
N GLY A 18 15.67 10.50 -14.59
CA GLY A 18 14.86 9.47 -15.25
C GLY A 18 13.52 9.20 -14.57
N VAL A 19 13.00 10.14 -13.77
CA VAL A 19 11.65 10.05 -13.19
C VAL A 19 10.62 10.36 -14.28
N ILE A 20 9.74 9.40 -14.57
CA ILE A 20 8.77 9.49 -15.67
C ILE A 20 7.74 10.61 -15.42
N SER A 21 7.24 10.72 -14.19
CA SER A 21 6.23 11.69 -13.75
C SER A 21 6.82 12.97 -13.18
N ALA A 22 8.01 13.39 -13.62
CA ALA A 22 8.82 14.46 -13.00
C ALA A 22 8.05 15.73 -12.61
N ARG A 23 7.17 16.24 -13.49
CA ARG A 23 6.38 17.44 -13.18
C ARG A 23 5.34 17.20 -12.10
N LEU A 24 4.61 16.09 -12.18
CA LEU A 24 3.60 15.71 -11.20
C LEU A 24 4.25 15.50 -9.82
N ASP A 25 5.39 14.81 -9.78
CA ASP A 25 6.16 14.59 -8.56
C ASP A 25 6.59 15.94 -7.95
N ALA A 26 7.13 16.86 -8.75
CA ALA A 26 7.51 18.20 -8.27
C ALA A 26 6.31 18.97 -7.69
N GLU A 27 5.15 18.93 -8.34
CA GLU A 27 3.92 19.57 -7.86
C GLU A 27 3.43 18.95 -6.54
N LEU A 28 3.48 17.62 -6.41
CA LEU A 28 3.05 16.90 -5.20
C LEU A 28 4.00 17.11 -4.01
N LEU A 29 5.31 17.12 -4.26
CA LEU A 29 6.31 17.42 -3.24
C LEU A 29 6.18 18.86 -2.73
N LEU A 30 5.94 19.83 -3.64
CA LEU A 30 5.74 21.22 -3.23
C LEU A 30 4.43 21.37 -2.43
N ALA A 31 3.34 20.77 -2.91
CA ALA A 31 2.04 20.73 -2.24
C ALA A 31 2.15 20.21 -0.80
N HIS A 32 2.93 19.14 -0.60
CA HIS A 32 3.20 18.57 0.71
C HIS A 32 3.91 19.56 1.65
N ILE A 33 4.95 20.25 1.17
CA ILE A 33 5.69 21.23 1.98
C ILE A 33 4.83 22.41 2.41
N ILE A 34 4.03 22.96 1.50
CA ILE A 34 3.22 24.15 1.79
C ILE A 34 1.88 23.81 2.47
N GLY A 35 1.54 22.53 2.61
CA GLY A 35 0.28 22.06 3.20
C GLY A 35 -0.95 22.47 2.38
N LYS A 36 -0.84 22.44 1.05
CA LYS A 36 -1.92 22.80 0.11
C LYS A 36 -2.11 21.70 -0.92
N ASP A 37 -3.25 21.72 -1.62
CA ASP A 37 -3.46 20.84 -2.77
C ASP A 37 -2.87 21.42 -4.07
N ARG A 38 -2.83 20.60 -5.12
CA ARG A 38 -2.33 21.02 -6.43
C ARG A 38 -3.18 22.11 -7.08
N THR A 39 -4.49 22.14 -6.83
CA THR A 39 -5.40 23.16 -7.37
C THR A 39 -5.05 24.54 -6.83
N TRP A 40 -4.72 24.62 -5.55
CA TRP A 40 -4.23 25.83 -4.91
C TRP A 40 -2.93 26.30 -5.56
N ILE A 41 -1.96 25.40 -5.80
CA ILE A 41 -0.72 25.75 -6.50
C ILE A 41 -1.00 26.39 -7.86
N PHE A 42 -1.89 25.82 -8.68
CA PHE A 42 -2.20 26.35 -10.01
C PHE A 42 -2.74 27.79 -10.00
N THR A 43 -3.40 28.18 -8.92
CA THR A 43 -3.98 29.53 -8.77
C THR A 43 -3.02 30.53 -8.12
N HIS A 44 -1.88 30.05 -7.60
CA HIS A 44 -0.89 30.83 -6.85
C HIS A 44 0.53 30.66 -7.42
N VAL A 45 0.67 30.23 -8.67
CA VAL A 45 1.99 29.89 -9.28
C VAL A 45 3.01 31.04 -9.25
N HIS A 46 2.54 32.28 -9.18
CA HIS A 46 3.37 33.49 -9.14
C HIS A 46 3.71 33.95 -7.71
N ASP A 47 3.15 33.30 -6.69
CA ASP A 47 3.48 33.59 -5.30
C ASP A 47 4.92 33.16 -4.98
N ASP A 48 5.54 33.87 -4.05
CA ASP A 48 6.89 33.57 -3.59
C ASP A 48 6.87 32.38 -2.61
N LEU A 49 7.79 31.44 -2.83
CA LEU A 49 8.12 30.41 -1.85
C LEU A 49 9.07 31.00 -0.81
N ASP A 50 8.70 30.92 0.47
CA ASP A 50 9.59 31.34 1.55
C ASP A 50 10.83 30.44 1.62
N THR A 51 11.90 30.97 2.22
CA THR A 51 13.22 30.32 2.24
C THR A 51 13.26 29.01 3.04
N GLY A 52 12.40 28.87 4.06
CA GLY A 52 12.27 27.63 4.84
C GLY A 52 11.66 26.53 3.98
N ASN A 53 10.54 26.83 3.33
CA ASN A 53 9.87 25.90 2.41
C ASN A 53 10.73 25.61 1.18
N GLU A 54 11.50 26.56 0.67
CA GLU A 54 12.45 26.32 -0.43
C GLU A 54 13.50 25.26 -0.05
N THR A 55 14.05 25.36 1.16
CA THR A 55 15.05 24.39 1.66
C THR A 55 14.43 23.01 1.86
N ALA A 56 13.25 22.94 2.50
CA ALA A 56 12.56 21.68 2.75
C ALA A 56 12.12 21.01 1.44
N PHE A 57 11.62 21.79 0.48
CA PHE A 57 11.25 21.29 -0.85
C PHE A 57 12.45 20.71 -1.59
N GLN A 58 13.60 21.40 -1.58
CA GLN A 58 14.81 20.89 -2.22
C GLN A 58 15.26 19.55 -1.61
N GLN A 59 15.15 19.36 -0.29
CA GLN A 59 15.47 18.09 0.36
C GLN A 59 14.58 16.93 -0.13
N LEU A 60 13.28 17.17 -0.33
CA LEU A 60 12.38 16.14 -0.88
C LEU A 60 12.67 15.86 -2.35
N VAL A 61 12.99 16.89 -3.14
CA VAL A 61 13.40 16.73 -4.53
C VAL A 61 14.68 15.90 -4.61
N ASP A 62 15.66 16.14 -3.73
CA ASP A 62 16.91 15.39 -3.70
C ASP A 62 16.67 13.91 -3.37
N ARG A 63 15.78 13.59 -2.42
CA ARG A 63 15.34 12.21 -2.17
C ARG A 63 14.75 11.56 -3.43
N ARG A 64 13.84 12.27 -4.11
CA ARG A 64 13.21 11.76 -5.34
C ARG A 64 14.18 11.61 -6.51
N VAL A 65 15.19 12.47 -6.62
CA VAL A 65 16.30 12.33 -7.58
C VAL A 65 17.08 11.02 -7.36
N HIS A 66 17.22 10.58 -6.11
CA HIS A 66 17.81 9.27 -5.78
C HIS A 66 16.84 8.10 -5.97
N ARG A 67 15.73 8.31 -6.67
CA ARG A 67 14.72 7.31 -7.02
C ARG A 67 13.91 6.77 -5.84
N GLU A 68 13.97 7.40 -4.66
CA GLU A 68 13.08 7.04 -3.56
C GLU A 68 11.61 7.22 -3.98
N PRO A 69 10.72 6.22 -3.80
CA PRO A 69 9.32 6.33 -4.19
C PRO A 69 8.66 7.58 -3.64
N LEU A 70 7.89 8.28 -4.49
CA LEU A 70 7.18 9.50 -4.09
C LEU A 70 6.30 9.26 -2.86
N GLN A 71 5.64 8.11 -2.80
CA GLN A 71 4.76 7.71 -1.71
C GLN A 71 5.49 7.58 -0.37
N TYR A 72 6.72 7.08 -0.35
CA TYR A 72 7.53 7.03 0.88
C TYR A 72 8.04 8.40 1.29
N ILE A 73 8.32 9.28 0.32
CA ILE A 73 8.67 10.67 0.61
C ILE A 73 7.48 11.41 1.23
N LEU A 74 6.28 11.21 0.68
CA LEU A 74 5.03 11.80 1.18
C LEU A 74 4.47 11.09 2.43
N GLY A 75 4.89 9.86 2.67
CA GLY A 75 4.39 8.98 3.74
C GLY A 75 2.98 8.43 3.51
N ILE A 76 2.40 8.62 2.32
CA ILE A 76 1.01 8.26 2.01
C ILE A 76 0.84 7.68 0.60
N GLN A 77 -0.18 6.84 0.43
CA GLN A 77 -0.68 6.34 -0.86
C GLN A 77 -2.21 6.28 -0.82
N GLU A 78 -2.87 6.74 -1.88
CA GLU A 78 -4.31 6.56 -2.06
C GLU A 78 -4.61 5.14 -2.57
N PHE A 79 -5.65 4.51 -2.03
CA PHE A 79 -6.15 3.20 -2.43
C PHE A 79 -7.64 3.08 -2.13
N CYS A 80 -8.46 2.72 -3.12
CA CYS A 80 -9.93 2.65 -3.01
C CYS A 80 -10.57 3.93 -2.41
N GLY A 81 -10.04 5.11 -2.78
CA GLY A 81 -10.51 6.40 -2.26
C GLY A 81 -10.17 6.68 -0.79
N LEU A 82 -9.36 5.84 -0.15
CA LEU A 82 -8.83 6.04 1.20
C LEU A 82 -7.33 6.37 1.14
N SER A 83 -6.85 7.19 2.07
CA SER A 83 -5.42 7.51 2.20
C SER A 83 -4.76 6.58 3.22
N PHE A 84 -3.75 5.83 2.79
CA PHE A 84 -2.99 4.91 3.63
C PHE A 84 -1.60 5.46 3.91
N LYS A 85 -1.20 5.45 5.17
CA LYS A 85 0.20 5.62 5.54
C LYS A 85 1.02 4.47 4.96
N VAL A 86 2.17 4.82 4.39
CA VAL A 86 3.14 3.86 3.87
C VAL A 86 4.55 4.23 4.34
N THR A 87 5.36 3.20 4.56
CA THR A 87 6.79 3.30 4.92
C THR A 87 7.57 2.26 4.10
N PRO A 88 8.91 2.31 4.11
CA PRO A 88 9.74 1.26 3.50
C PRO A 88 9.52 -0.16 4.05
N ASP A 89 8.72 -0.32 5.11
CA ASP A 89 8.39 -1.62 5.69
C ASP A 89 7.22 -2.33 4.97
N VAL A 90 6.53 -1.66 4.04
CA VAL A 90 5.36 -2.19 3.32
C VAL A 90 5.42 -1.93 1.84
N LEU A 91 4.90 -2.86 1.04
CA LEU A 91 4.64 -2.62 -0.38
C LEU A 91 3.71 -1.41 -0.54
N ILE A 92 4.02 -0.53 -1.48
CA ILE A 92 3.13 0.58 -1.83
C ILE A 92 1.86 -0.02 -2.48
N PRO A 93 0.64 0.26 -1.97
CA PRO A 93 -0.60 -0.23 -2.58
C PRO A 93 -0.67 0.09 -4.07
N ARG A 94 -1.07 -0.90 -4.88
CA ARG A 94 -1.12 -0.79 -6.34
C ARG A 94 -2.57 -0.64 -6.81
N PRO A 95 -2.85 0.17 -7.84
CA PRO A 95 -4.20 0.31 -8.40
C PRO A 95 -4.83 -1.03 -8.82
N GLU A 96 -4.04 -1.96 -9.33
CA GLU A 96 -4.52 -3.28 -9.75
C GLU A 96 -5.07 -4.10 -8.56
N THR A 97 -4.58 -3.84 -7.34
CA THR A 97 -5.08 -4.49 -6.12
C THR A 97 -6.48 -4.01 -5.73
N GLU A 98 -6.95 -2.87 -6.24
CA GLU A 98 -8.32 -2.41 -6.01
C GLU A 98 -9.35 -3.38 -6.62
N LEU A 99 -9.01 -4.04 -7.73
CA LEU A 99 -9.86 -5.06 -8.36
C LEU A 99 -10.12 -6.26 -7.44
N LEU A 100 -9.14 -6.63 -6.60
CA LEU A 100 -9.30 -7.69 -5.60
C LEU A 100 -10.31 -7.28 -4.53
N VAL A 101 -10.23 -6.03 -4.06
CA VAL A 101 -11.18 -5.48 -3.07
C VAL A 101 -12.58 -5.42 -3.67
N GLU A 102 -12.73 -4.91 -4.90
CA GLU A 102 -14.01 -4.85 -5.60
C GLU A 102 -14.65 -6.25 -5.73
N ALA A 103 -13.87 -7.26 -6.12
CA ALA A 103 -14.34 -8.64 -6.25
C ALA A 103 -14.78 -9.22 -4.90
N ALA A 104 -13.99 -9.02 -3.84
CA ALA A 104 -14.32 -9.48 -2.50
C ALA A 104 -15.57 -8.77 -1.95
N ALA A 105 -15.68 -7.46 -2.10
CA ALA A 105 -16.84 -6.68 -1.68
C ALA A 105 -18.11 -7.10 -2.43
N ALA A 106 -18.02 -7.32 -3.75
CA ALA A 106 -19.14 -7.81 -4.55
C ALA A 106 -19.63 -9.19 -4.09
N PHE A 107 -18.70 -10.10 -3.76
CA PHE A 107 -19.02 -11.42 -3.22
C PHE A 107 -19.72 -11.33 -1.85
N LEU A 108 -19.30 -10.37 -1.01
CA LEU A 108 -19.80 -10.17 0.34
C LEU A 108 -21.07 -9.31 0.43
N LYS A 109 -21.58 -8.76 -0.67
CA LYS A 109 -22.66 -7.76 -0.70
C LYS A 109 -23.91 -8.13 0.12
N ASN A 110 -24.25 -9.41 0.21
CA ASN A 110 -25.43 -9.90 0.94
C ASN A 110 -25.07 -10.70 2.21
N ALA A 111 -23.79 -10.77 2.57
CA ALA A 111 -23.34 -11.50 3.76
C ALA A 111 -23.67 -10.70 5.02
N SER A 112 -24.25 -11.35 6.02
CA SER A 112 -24.46 -10.77 7.34
C SER A 112 -23.26 -11.10 8.23
N ARG A 113 -22.46 -10.09 8.59
CA ARG A 113 -21.28 -10.21 9.46
C ARG A 113 -20.23 -11.23 8.96
N PRO A 114 -19.72 -11.08 7.73
CA PRO A 114 -18.80 -12.06 7.15
C PRO A 114 -17.49 -12.18 7.93
N THR A 115 -16.91 -13.37 7.94
CA THR A 115 -15.53 -13.60 8.38
C THR A 115 -14.60 -13.55 7.18
N ILE A 116 -13.61 -12.66 7.23
CA ILE A 116 -12.63 -12.44 6.16
C ILE A 116 -11.23 -12.74 6.70
N VAL A 117 -10.40 -13.40 5.90
CA VAL A 117 -8.97 -13.54 6.16
C VAL A 117 -8.20 -12.77 5.09
N ASP A 118 -7.27 -11.91 5.48
CA ASP A 118 -6.37 -11.19 4.57
C ASP A 118 -4.93 -11.65 4.80
N LEU A 119 -4.36 -12.33 3.82
CA LEU A 119 -2.99 -12.84 3.84
C LEU A 119 -2.05 -11.83 3.19
N CYS A 120 -0.83 -11.71 3.75
CA CYS A 120 0.17 -10.74 3.27
C CYS A 120 -0.39 -9.30 3.33
N THR A 121 -0.98 -8.94 4.47
CA THR A 121 -1.78 -7.70 4.59
C THR A 121 -0.97 -6.42 4.37
N GLY A 122 0.35 -6.44 4.57
CA GLY A 122 1.23 -5.30 4.28
C GLY A 122 0.81 -4.04 5.04
N SER A 123 0.46 -2.98 4.31
CA SER A 123 -0.07 -1.72 4.86
C SER A 123 -1.49 -1.83 5.43
N GLY A 124 -2.13 -2.98 5.31
CA GLY A 124 -3.53 -3.23 5.68
C GLY A 124 -4.54 -2.73 4.65
N CYS A 125 -4.11 -2.30 3.45
CA CYS A 125 -4.98 -1.61 2.50
C CYS A 125 -6.22 -2.42 2.07
N ILE A 126 -6.10 -3.74 1.91
CA ILE A 126 -7.23 -4.63 1.60
C ILE A 126 -8.13 -4.79 2.84
N ALA A 127 -7.59 -5.29 3.96
CA ALA A 127 -8.34 -5.52 5.20
C ALA A 127 -9.08 -4.27 5.71
N VAL A 128 -8.41 -3.10 5.71
CA VAL A 128 -8.99 -1.83 6.18
C VAL A 128 -10.11 -1.37 5.26
N THR A 129 -9.93 -1.45 3.94
CA THR A 129 -10.97 -1.06 2.99
C THR A 129 -12.20 -1.96 3.13
N LEU A 130 -12.02 -3.29 3.19
CA LEU A 130 -13.13 -4.23 3.40
C LEU A 130 -13.85 -4.00 4.74
N ALA A 131 -13.13 -3.64 5.81
CA ALA A 131 -13.75 -3.29 7.08
C ALA A 131 -14.57 -1.98 7.00
N LYS A 132 -14.14 -1.01 6.18
CA LYS A 132 -14.90 0.22 5.93
C LYS A 132 -16.17 -0.04 5.13
N GLU A 133 -16.11 -0.89 4.12
CA GLU A 133 -17.25 -1.15 3.23
C GLU A 133 -18.29 -2.08 3.85
N SER A 134 -17.86 -3.15 4.54
CA SER A 134 -18.78 -4.15 5.11
C SER A 134 -19.44 -3.68 6.42
N GLY A 135 -18.78 -2.80 7.18
CA GLY A 135 -19.26 -2.23 8.45
C GLY A 135 -19.51 -3.21 9.61
N SER A 136 -19.52 -4.52 9.33
CA SER A 136 -19.84 -5.59 10.28
C SER A 136 -18.97 -6.84 10.10
N ALA A 137 -17.99 -6.79 9.20
CA ALA A 137 -17.07 -7.89 8.95
C ALA A 137 -16.19 -8.16 10.18
N ARG A 138 -15.91 -9.43 10.43
CA ARG A 138 -14.84 -9.88 11.33
C ARG A 138 -13.64 -10.22 10.48
N ILE A 139 -12.57 -9.43 10.57
CA ILE A 139 -11.40 -9.60 9.70
C ILE A 139 -10.21 -10.09 10.51
N PHE A 140 -9.51 -11.09 9.98
CA PHE A 140 -8.22 -11.55 10.46
C PHE A 140 -7.18 -11.24 9.40
N ALA A 141 -6.19 -10.42 9.73
CA ALA A 141 -5.17 -9.98 8.79
C ALA A 141 -3.81 -10.47 9.26
N ALA A 142 -3.05 -11.15 8.40
CA ALA A 142 -1.73 -11.68 8.75
C ALA A 142 -0.63 -11.15 7.84
N ASP A 143 0.52 -10.93 8.46
CA ASP A 143 1.78 -10.66 7.77
C ASP A 143 2.93 -11.31 8.53
N ARG A 144 4.02 -11.61 7.83
CA ARG A 144 5.26 -12.10 8.43
C ARG A 144 6.08 -10.96 9.03
N SER A 145 5.87 -9.73 8.58
CA SER A 145 6.59 -8.55 9.04
C SER A 145 5.85 -7.87 10.19
N ALA A 146 6.45 -7.89 11.38
CA ALA A 146 5.95 -7.14 12.52
C ALA A 146 5.86 -5.62 12.23
N GLN A 147 6.80 -5.10 11.42
CA GLN A 147 6.83 -3.71 10.98
C GLN A 147 5.66 -3.39 10.04
N ALA A 148 5.36 -4.27 9.09
CA ALA A 148 4.17 -4.14 8.23
C ALA A 148 2.89 -4.11 9.06
N LEU A 149 2.75 -5.02 10.03
CA LEU A 149 1.61 -5.04 10.93
C LEU A 149 1.52 -3.78 11.83
N ALA A 150 2.63 -3.11 12.13
CA ALA A 150 2.58 -1.83 12.82
C ALA A 150 1.95 -0.75 11.93
N VAL A 151 2.35 -0.68 10.66
CA VAL A 151 1.75 0.23 9.66
C VAL A 151 0.26 -0.10 9.44
N ALA A 152 -0.09 -1.38 9.29
CA ALA A 152 -1.48 -1.82 9.11
C ALA A 152 -2.38 -1.44 10.29
N ARG A 153 -1.90 -1.59 11.53
CA ARG A 153 -2.62 -1.15 12.73
C ARG A 153 -2.81 0.35 12.76
N GLU A 154 -1.80 1.12 12.38
CA GLU A 154 -1.91 2.58 12.31
C GLU A 154 -2.96 3.00 11.27
N ASN A 155 -2.96 2.40 10.08
CA ASN A 155 -3.99 2.63 9.07
C ASN A 155 -5.39 2.25 9.55
N ALA A 156 -5.54 1.12 10.24
CA ALA A 156 -6.81 0.73 10.82
C ALA A 156 -7.32 1.74 11.87
N ASN A 157 -6.42 2.35 12.63
CA ASN A 157 -6.75 3.42 13.57
C ASN A 157 -7.14 4.71 12.84
N ILE A 158 -6.36 5.15 11.85
CA ILE A 158 -6.64 6.33 11.01
C ILE A 158 -8.06 6.25 10.41
N HIS A 159 -8.46 5.07 9.94
CA HIS A 159 -9.76 4.86 9.29
C HIS A 159 -10.89 4.46 10.25
N GLY A 160 -10.60 4.28 11.54
CA GLY A 160 -11.58 3.98 12.58
C GLY A 160 -12.14 2.55 12.54
N VAL A 161 -11.36 1.58 12.06
CA VAL A 161 -11.78 0.18 11.89
C VAL A 161 -10.94 -0.82 12.69
N ALA A 162 -10.02 -0.36 13.53
CA ALA A 162 -9.16 -1.23 14.34
C ALA A 162 -9.93 -2.27 15.19
N GLY A 163 -11.16 -1.95 15.64
CA GLY A 163 -12.01 -2.88 16.38
C GLY A 163 -12.59 -4.04 15.55
N GLN A 164 -12.53 -3.97 14.21
CA GLN A 164 -13.03 -5.00 13.30
C GLN A 164 -11.93 -5.98 12.83
N ILE A 165 -10.65 -5.63 13.03
CA ILE A 165 -9.52 -6.32 12.42
C ILE A 165 -8.60 -6.87 13.52
N ARG A 166 -8.36 -8.19 13.49
CA ARG A 166 -7.35 -8.85 14.32
C ARG A 166 -6.09 -9.07 13.49
N PHE A 167 -5.03 -8.33 13.82
CA PHE A 167 -3.72 -8.43 13.18
C PHE A 167 -2.86 -9.50 13.85
N LEU A 168 -2.32 -10.42 13.06
CA LEU A 168 -1.56 -11.58 13.53
C LEU A 168 -0.23 -11.69 12.80
N GLU A 169 0.84 -11.88 13.56
CA GLU A 169 2.16 -12.12 12.99
C GLU A 169 2.35 -13.60 12.71
N GLY A 170 2.75 -13.94 11.49
CA GLY A 170 3.02 -15.32 11.12
C GLY A 170 3.05 -15.56 9.61
N ASP A 171 3.46 -16.76 9.23
CA ASP A 171 3.55 -17.15 7.82
C ASP A 171 2.22 -17.72 7.31
N LEU A 172 1.59 -16.99 6.39
CA LEU A 172 0.33 -17.34 5.74
C LEU A 172 -0.73 -17.78 6.76
N PHE A 173 -1.08 -19.07 6.77
CA PHE A 173 -2.16 -19.61 7.59
C PHE A 173 -1.76 -19.97 9.01
N GLN A 174 -0.46 -20.07 9.30
CA GLN A 174 0.07 -20.46 10.61
C GLN A 174 -0.61 -19.75 11.80
N PRO A 175 -0.78 -18.41 11.82
CA PRO A 175 -1.38 -17.74 12.98
C PRO A 175 -2.87 -18.03 13.16
N PHE A 176 -3.55 -18.58 12.16
CA PHE A 176 -4.97 -18.89 12.24
C PHE A 176 -5.25 -20.34 12.68
N GLU A 177 -4.26 -21.23 12.70
CA GLU A 177 -4.47 -22.63 13.11
C GLU A 177 -4.85 -22.76 14.59
N GLU A 178 -4.47 -21.79 15.40
CA GLU A 178 -4.86 -21.69 16.81
C GLU A 178 -6.22 -20.99 16.99
N LEU A 179 -6.83 -20.52 15.90
CA LEU A 179 -8.13 -19.87 15.91
C LEU A 179 -9.21 -20.86 15.48
N ASP A 180 -10.32 -20.85 16.21
CA ASP A 180 -11.53 -21.60 15.86
C ASP A 180 -12.28 -20.92 14.69
N ILE A 181 -11.64 -20.88 13.51
CA ILE A 181 -12.18 -20.29 12.27
C ILE A 181 -12.06 -21.20 11.05
N GLU A 182 -11.63 -22.45 11.23
CA GLU A 182 -11.64 -23.46 10.16
C GLU A 182 -13.08 -23.66 9.63
N GLU A 183 -13.20 -23.88 8.31
CA GLU A 183 -14.48 -24.00 7.58
C GLU A 183 -15.51 -22.86 7.83
N GLN A 184 -15.08 -21.70 8.32
CA GLN A 184 -15.95 -20.57 8.69
C GLN A 184 -15.67 -19.29 7.90
N VAL A 185 -14.60 -19.25 7.09
CA VAL A 185 -14.19 -18.04 6.37
C VAL A 185 -15.02 -17.87 5.10
N ASP A 186 -15.64 -16.70 4.94
CA ASP A 186 -16.42 -16.32 3.76
C ASP A 186 -15.51 -16.02 2.57
N VAL A 187 -14.47 -15.22 2.81
CA VAL A 187 -13.51 -14.77 1.79
C VAL A 187 -12.10 -14.78 2.38
N ILE A 188 -11.16 -15.36 1.63
CA ILE A 188 -9.73 -15.17 1.86
C ILE A 188 -9.23 -14.23 0.77
N THR A 189 -8.62 -13.11 1.13
CA THR A 189 -7.89 -12.24 0.20
C THR A 189 -6.39 -12.44 0.38
N ALA A 190 -5.65 -12.28 -0.72
CA ALA A 190 -4.20 -12.26 -0.66
C ALA A 190 -3.64 -11.46 -1.83
N ASN A 191 -2.67 -10.58 -1.55
CA ASN A 191 -1.77 -10.02 -2.56
C ASN A 191 -0.34 -10.44 -2.19
N PRO A 192 0.02 -11.72 -2.38
CA PRO A 192 1.32 -12.22 -1.97
C PRO A 192 2.42 -11.69 -2.92
N PRO A 193 3.70 -11.80 -2.51
CA PRO A 193 4.82 -11.66 -3.44
C PRO A 193 4.65 -12.61 -4.63
N TYR A 194 5.04 -12.16 -5.82
CA TYR A 194 4.85 -12.90 -7.07
C TYR A 194 6.03 -12.80 -8.06
N ILE A 195 7.07 -12.05 -7.72
CA ILE A 195 8.20 -11.80 -8.61
C ILE A 195 9.23 -12.92 -8.46
N GLU A 196 9.76 -13.40 -9.58
CA GLU A 196 10.85 -14.37 -9.54
C GLU A 196 12.14 -13.71 -9.03
N ALA A 197 12.93 -14.43 -8.21
CA ALA A 197 14.18 -13.89 -7.67
C ALA A 197 15.15 -13.35 -8.75
N ARG A 198 15.15 -13.94 -9.96
CA ARG A 198 16.00 -13.52 -11.09
C ARG A 198 15.58 -12.19 -11.72
N GLU A 199 14.33 -11.77 -11.52
CA GLU A 199 13.79 -10.55 -12.13
C GLU A 199 14.06 -9.30 -11.28
N LEU A 200 14.47 -9.45 -10.01
CA LEU A 200 14.70 -8.35 -9.08
C LEU A 200 15.61 -7.26 -9.67
N ALA A 201 16.71 -7.65 -10.32
CA ALA A 201 17.67 -6.71 -10.90
C ALA A 201 17.08 -5.86 -12.04
N SER A 202 16.02 -6.33 -12.70
CA SER A 202 15.35 -5.69 -13.84
C SER A 202 14.20 -4.77 -13.44
N LEU A 203 13.78 -4.79 -12.17
CA LEU A 203 12.73 -3.93 -11.66
C LEU A 203 13.17 -2.45 -11.71
N GLN A 204 12.17 -1.56 -11.69
CA GLN A 204 12.41 -0.13 -11.58
C GLN A 204 13.21 0.18 -10.30
N PRO A 205 14.13 1.17 -10.33
CA PRO A 205 14.93 1.53 -9.14
C PRO A 205 14.08 1.81 -7.90
N GLU A 206 12.94 2.48 -8.08
CA GLU A 206 11.96 2.74 -7.03
C GLU A 206 11.55 1.47 -6.28
N VAL A 207 11.31 0.37 -7.02
CA VAL A 207 10.83 -0.89 -6.46
C VAL A 207 12.01 -1.71 -5.93
N ARG A 208 13.05 -1.86 -6.75
CA ARG A 208 14.22 -2.69 -6.44
C ARG A 208 14.98 -2.21 -5.21
N ASP A 209 15.17 -0.90 -5.10
CA ASP A 209 16.13 -0.33 -4.14
C ASP A 209 15.44 0.14 -2.84
N PHE A 210 14.10 0.30 -2.82
CA PHE A 210 13.38 0.88 -1.68
C PHE A 210 12.22 0.04 -1.14
N GLU A 211 11.52 -0.76 -1.96
CA GLU A 211 10.42 -1.58 -1.46
C GLU A 211 10.97 -2.88 -0.83
N PRO A 212 10.32 -3.42 0.20
CA PRO A 212 10.87 -4.56 0.94
C PRO A 212 10.88 -5.81 0.05
N GLU A 213 12.06 -6.41 -0.13
CA GLU A 213 12.25 -7.60 -1.00
C GLU A 213 11.29 -8.74 -0.65
N MET A 214 10.99 -8.92 0.64
CA MET A 214 10.05 -9.94 1.13
C MET A 214 8.61 -9.75 0.66
N ALA A 215 8.23 -8.55 0.23
CA ALA A 215 6.92 -8.24 -0.35
C ALA A 215 6.91 -8.40 -1.88
N LEU A 216 8.07 -8.61 -2.51
CA LEU A 216 8.25 -8.68 -3.96
C LEU A 216 8.47 -10.12 -4.42
N ILE A 217 9.46 -10.79 -3.82
CA ILE A 217 9.97 -12.07 -4.31
C ILE A 217 9.18 -13.26 -3.76
N SER A 218 8.67 -14.09 -4.67
CA SER A 218 8.16 -15.43 -4.35
C SER A 218 9.04 -16.47 -5.02
N GLY A 219 10.06 -16.95 -4.32
CA GLY A 219 10.85 -18.11 -4.74
C GLY A 219 11.48 -18.00 -6.15
N PRO A 220 11.96 -19.13 -6.68
CA PRO A 220 12.46 -19.24 -8.05
C PRO A 220 11.44 -18.96 -9.17
N GLU A 221 10.19 -19.40 -9.02
CA GLU A 221 9.17 -19.37 -10.09
C GLU A 221 8.09 -18.29 -9.91
N GLY A 222 8.13 -17.49 -8.84
CA GLY A 222 7.14 -16.43 -8.61
C GLY A 222 5.79 -16.96 -8.10
N THR A 223 5.59 -18.27 -8.02
CA THR A 223 4.28 -18.89 -7.76
C THR A 223 4.22 -19.68 -6.46
N GLU A 224 5.34 -19.90 -5.78
CA GLU A 224 5.46 -20.73 -4.59
C GLU A 224 4.53 -20.29 -3.47
N ILE A 225 4.41 -18.99 -3.21
CA ILE A 225 3.49 -18.49 -2.19
C ILE A 225 2.03 -18.71 -2.62
N HIS A 226 1.69 -18.51 -3.89
CA HIS A 226 0.35 -18.78 -4.43
C HIS A 226 -0.02 -20.26 -4.27
N GLN A 227 0.90 -21.17 -4.61
CA GLN A 227 0.70 -22.61 -4.47
C GLN A 227 0.40 -23.00 -3.02
N ARG A 228 1.14 -22.42 -2.06
CA ARG A 228 0.90 -22.63 -0.62
C ARG A 228 -0.47 -22.09 -0.20
N ILE A 229 -0.86 -20.92 -0.71
CA ILE A 229 -2.16 -20.32 -0.40
C ILE A 229 -3.30 -21.18 -0.93
N ILE A 230 -3.26 -21.53 -2.21
CA ILE A 230 -4.28 -22.34 -2.90
C ILE A 230 -4.43 -23.72 -2.24
N ALA A 231 -3.31 -24.34 -1.84
CA ALA A 231 -3.34 -25.65 -1.20
C ALA A 231 -4.00 -25.63 0.20
N ARG A 232 -3.83 -24.54 0.96
CA ARG A 232 -4.29 -24.48 2.36
C ARG A 232 -5.63 -23.78 2.55
N ALA A 233 -6.00 -22.85 1.66
CA ALA A 233 -7.25 -22.09 1.71
C ALA A 233 -8.52 -22.96 1.91
N PRO A 234 -8.70 -24.14 1.26
CA PRO A 234 -9.90 -24.95 1.42
C PRO A 234 -10.18 -25.40 2.87
N ALA A 235 -9.16 -25.50 3.74
CA ALA A 235 -9.34 -25.88 5.14
C ALA A 235 -10.02 -24.77 5.98
N PHE A 236 -9.94 -23.52 5.53
CA PHE A 236 -10.51 -22.37 6.25
C PHE A 236 -11.82 -21.90 5.64
N LEU A 237 -11.99 -22.06 4.32
CA LEU A 237 -13.18 -21.61 3.62
C LEU A 237 -14.41 -22.41 4.03
N ARG A 238 -15.50 -21.69 4.31
CA ARG A 238 -16.81 -22.33 4.44
C ARG A 238 -17.28 -22.87 3.10
N LYS A 239 -18.36 -23.67 3.12
CA LYS A 239 -19.05 -24.06 1.88
C LYS A 239 -19.47 -22.81 1.10
N ASN A 240 -19.10 -22.78 -0.19
CA ASN A 240 -19.30 -21.63 -1.08
C ASN A 240 -18.59 -20.36 -0.60
N GLY A 241 -17.46 -20.47 0.12
CA GLY A 241 -16.52 -19.36 0.33
C GLY A 241 -15.64 -19.13 -0.90
N ALA A 242 -14.90 -18.02 -0.92
CA ALA A 242 -14.02 -17.64 -2.03
C ALA A 242 -12.58 -17.36 -1.57
N LEU A 243 -11.63 -17.66 -2.46
CA LEU A 243 -10.24 -17.22 -2.41
C LEU A 243 -10.02 -16.24 -3.57
#